data_AF-A0AAV0QYZ3-F1
#
_entry.id   AF-A0AAV0QYZ3-F1
#
_cell.length_a   1.000
_cell.length_b   1.000
_cell.length_c   1.000
_cell.angle_alpha   90.00
_cell.angle_beta   90.00
_cell.angle_gamma   90.00
#
_symmetry.space_group_name_H-M   'P 1'
#
loop_
_entity.id
_entity.type
_entity.pdbx_description
1 polymer ?
#
loop_
_entity_poly.entity_id
_entity_poly.type
_entity_poly.pdbx_seq_one_letter_code
_entity_poly.pdbx_strand_id
1 'polypeptide(L)' 'MIGNPQRLEAMMKLIRTLRPRVMVVIETEANHNAPDFGHRFVEMLFTVGGYFDYLATCMERKEEARAAVESWYLNDRI' A
#
# COMPACT_ATOMS: atom_id res chain seq x y z
N MET A 1 -6.07 -3.86 5.73
CA MET A 1 -7.49 -4.19 5.92
C MET A 1 -8.34 -3.05 5.38
N ILE A 2 -9.27 -3.32 4.45
CA ILE A 2 -10.23 -2.30 4.00
C ILE A 2 -11.11 -1.97 5.20
N GLY A 3 -10.91 -0.78 5.77
CA GLY A 3 -11.58 -0.39 7.01
C GLY A 3 -13.10 -0.30 6.89
N ASN A 4 -13.62 0.02 5.69
CA ASN A 4 -15.06 0.06 5.43
C ASN A 4 -15.38 -0.22 3.95
N PRO A 5 -15.66 -1.49 3.58
CA PRO A 5 -15.97 -1.86 2.21
C PRO A 5 -17.22 -1.15 1.65
N GLN A 6 -18.22 -0.88 2.50
CA GLN A 6 -19.46 -0.23 2.08
C GLN A 6 -19.23 1.23 1.64
N ARG A 7 -18.31 1.94 2.31
CA ARG A 7 -17.91 3.30 1.91
C ARG A 7 -17.15 3.31 0.59
N LEU A 8 -16.25 2.35 0.39
CA LEU A 8 -15.56 2.18 -0.90
C LEU A 8 -16.57 1.94 -2.02
N GLU A 9 -17.51 1.02 -1.81
CA GLU A 9 -18.57 0.73 -2.79
C GLU A 9 -19.43 1.98 -3.09
N ALA A 10 -19.83 2.73 -2.05
CA ALA A 10 -20.59 3.96 -2.23
C ALA A 10 -19.82 5.02 -3.03
N MET A 11 -18.52 5.17 -2.75
CA MET A 11 -17.64 6.07 -3.50
C MET A 11 -17.51 5.65 -4.97
N MET A 12 -17.32 4.36 -5.24
CA MET A 12 -17.26 3.84 -6.61
C MET A 12 -18.57 4.06 -7.37
N LYS A 13 -19.72 3.92 -6.71
CA LYS A 13 -21.04 4.26 -7.28
C LYS A 13 -21.16 5.76 -7.58
N LEU A 14 -20.67 6.62 -6.69
CA LEU A 14 -20.64 8.07 -6.90
C LEU A 14 -19.75 8.46 -8.09
N ILE A 15 -18.54 7.90 -8.19
CA ILE A 15 -17.64 8.17 -9.32
C ILE A 15 -18.33 7.77 -10.64
N ARG A 16 -19.06 6.65 -10.65
CA ARG A 16 -19.81 6.20 -11.83
C ARG A 16 -20.92 7.18 -12.25
N THR A 17 -21.56 7.90 -11.31
CA THR A 17 -22.61 8.88 -11.65
C THR A 17 -22.05 10.12 -12.35
N LEU A 18 -20.77 10.44 -12.12
CA LEU A 18 -20.04 11.53 -12.80
C LEU A 18 -19.73 11.22 -14.27
N ARG A 19 -19.95 9.97 -14.72
CA ARG A 19 -19.68 9.49 -16.09
C ARG A 19 -18.26 9.88 -16.58
N PRO A 20 -17.20 9.52 -15.84
CA PRO A 20 -15.84 9.82 -16.26
C PRO A 20 -15.53 9.12 -17.59
N ARG A 21 -14.80 9.80 -18.47
CA ARG A 21 -14.31 9.18 -19.73
C ARG A 21 -13.21 8.16 -19.46
N VAL A 22 -12.39 8.41 -18.44
CA VAL A 22 -11.30 7.54 -17.97
C VAL A 22 -11.22 7.66 -16.45
N MET A 23 -10.96 6.55 -15.78
CA MET A 23 -10.63 6.51 -14.35
C MET A 23 -9.27 5.85 -14.20
N VAL A 24 -8.35 6.53 -13.51
CA VAL A 24 -7.02 6.00 -13.17
C VAL A 24 -7.04 5.62 -11.69
N VAL A 25 -6.62 4.39 -11.40
CA VAL A 25 -6.55 3.85 -10.03
C VAL A 25 -5.12 3.36 -9.80
N ILE A 26 -4.51 3.83 -8.72
CA ILE A 26 -3.16 3.43 -8.30
C ILE A 26 -3.31 2.82 -6.91
N GLU A 27 -3.05 1.52 -6.80
CA GLU A 27 -3.18 0.74 -5.57
C GLU A 27 -1.93 -0.12 -5.39
N THR A 28 -1.65 -0.49 -4.14
CA THR A 28 -0.54 -1.40 -3.82
C THR A 28 -0.94 -2.83 -4.18
N GLU A 29 -0.09 -3.53 -4.94
CA GLU A 29 -0.27 -4.95 -5.27
C GLU A 29 0.13 -5.84 -4.08
N ALA A 30 -0.73 -5.92 -3.07
CA ALA A 30 -0.52 -6.78 -1.91
C ALA A 30 -1.84 -7.11 -1.18
N ASN A 31 -1.98 -8.34 -0.67
CA ASN A 31 -3.20 -8.74 0.05
C ASN A 31 -3.10 -8.53 1.57
N HIS A 32 -3.12 -7.27 2.00
CA HIS A 32 -3.17 -6.93 3.44
C HIS A 32 -4.59 -6.98 4.03
N ASN A 33 -5.54 -7.60 3.32
CA ASN A 33 -6.95 -7.63 3.66
C ASN A 33 -7.47 -9.03 3.99
N ALA A 34 -6.61 -10.05 3.92
CA ALA A 34 -6.99 -11.41 4.27
C ALA A 34 -7.58 -11.48 5.70
N PRO A 35 -8.60 -12.31 5.96
CA PRO A 35 -9.19 -12.42 7.30
C PRO A 35 -8.23 -13.08 8.30
N ASP A 36 -7.42 -14.01 7.83
CA ASP A 36 -6.42 -14.71 8.62
C ASP A 36 -5.19 -13.81 8.91
N PHE A 37 -4.75 -13.79 10.17
CA PHE A 37 -3.59 -13.00 10.58
C PHE A 37 -2.30 -13.55 9.99
N GLY A 38 -2.11 -14.88 9.95
CA GLY A 38 -0.89 -15.49 9.44
C GLY A 38 -0.64 -15.12 7.99
N HIS A 39 -1.69 -15.20 7.16
CA HIS A 39 -1.61 -14.78 5.77
C HIS A 39 -1.29 -13.29 5.62
N ARG A 40 -1.96 -12.40 6.38
CA ARG A 40 -1.64 -10.96 6.35
C ARG A 40 -0.20 -10.68 6.78
N PHE A 41 0.28 -11.36 7.81
CA PHE A 41 1.62 -11.18 8.35
C PHE A 41 2.68 -11.58 7.31
N VAL A 42 2.51 -12.74 6.68
CA VAL A 42 3.41 -13.22 5.61
C VAL A 42 3.38 -12.29 4.40
N GLU A 43 2.20 -11.89 3.94
CA GLU A 43 2.04 -10.94 2.83
C GLU A 43 2.69 -9.58 3.13
N MET A 44 2.51 -9.07 4.35
CA MET A 44 3.12 -7.82 4.79
C MET A 44 4.65 -7.92 4.83
N LEU A 45 5.20 -9.02 5.35
CA LEU A 45 6.65 -9.24 5.38
C LEU A 45 7.27 -9.24 3.98
N PHE A 46 6.64 -9.92 3.01
CA PHE A 46 7.12 -9.92 1.64
C PHE A 46 7.00 -8.54 0.99
N THR A 47 5.90 -7.83 1.23
CA THR A 47 5.68 -6.49 0.66
C THR A 47 6.71 -5.49 1.20
N VAL A 48 6.90 -5.45 2.52
CA VAL A 48 7.87 -4.57 3.19
C VAL A 48 9.29 -4.95 2.75
N GLY A 49 9.63 -6.24 2.77
CA GLY A 49 10.94 -6.71 2.33
C GLY A 49 11.28 -6.28 0.91
N GLY A 50 10.37 -6.48 -0.04
CA GLY A 50 10.55 -6.03 -1.42
C GLY A 50 10.72 -4.50 -1.55
N TYR A 51 10.01 -3.72 -0.74
CA TYR A 51 10.17 -2.26 -0.72
C TYR A 51 11.56 -1.84 -0.20
N PHE A 52 12.03 -2.47 0.88
CA PHE A 52 13.36 -2.20 1.43
C PHE A 52 14.48 -2.67 0.50
N ASP A 53 14.33 -3.81 -0.18
CA ASP A 53 15.29 -4.29 -1.19
C ASP A 53 15.33 -3.34 -2.40
N TYR A 54 14.18 -2.85 -2.85
CA TYR A 54 14.09 -1.83 -3.89
C TYR A 54 14.84 -0.54 -3.49
N LEU A 55 14.58 0.00 -2.29
CA LEU A 55 15.30 1.18 -1.78
C LEU A 55 16.79 0.90 -1.62
N ALA A 56 17.15 -0.31 -1.19
CA ALA A 56 18.55 -0.72 -1.06
C ALA A 56 19.28 -0.78 -2.39
N THR A 57 18.57 -1.08 -3.47
CA THR A 57 19.09 -1.13 -4.82
C THR A 57 19.21 0.28 -5.43
N CYS A 58 18.28 1.17 -5.12
CA CYS A 58 18.18 2.48 -5.76
C CYS A 58 18.83 3.63 -4.98
N MET A 59 19.14 3.45 -3.69
CA MET A 59 19.63 4.53 -2.82
C MET A 59 20.77 4.05 -1.91
N GLU A 60 21.79 4.88 -1.73
CA GLU A 60 22.87 4.56 -0.80
C GLU A 60 22.37 4.53 0.64
N ARG A 61 22.91 3.63 1.45
CA ARG A 61 22.48 3.43 2.84
C ARG A 61 22.63 4.68 3.73
N LYS A 62 23.59 5.55 3.40
CA LYS A 62 23.88 6.77 4.19
C LYS A 62 23.06 7.98 3.74
N GLU A 63 22.28 7.86 2.67
CA GLU A 63 21.40 8.94 2.26
C GLU A 63 20.30 9.15 3.29
N GLU A 64 20.23 10.36 3.84
CA GLU A 64 19.19 10.73 4.81
C GLU A 64 17.77 10.57 4.21
N ALA A 65 17.64 10.79 2.90
CA ALA A 65 16.39 10.58 2.17
C ALA A 65 15.90 9.13 2.26
N ARG A 66 16.81 8.15 2.19
CA ARG A 66 16.47 6.73 2.32
C ARG A 66 15.98 6.43 3.73
N ALA A 67 16.71 6.88 4.74
CA ALA A 67 16.32 6.70 6.14
C ALA A 67 14.97 7.35 6.46
N ALA A 68 14.69 8.52 5.88
CA ALA A 68 13.40 9.19 6.03
C ALA A 68 12.25 8.39 5.41
N VAL A 69 12.43 7.86 4.19
CA VAL A 69 11.41 7.06 3.50
C VAL A 69 11.17 5.71 4.20
N GLU A 70 12.24 5.02 4.60
CA GLU A 70 12.15 3.77 5.36
C GLU A 70 11.44 4.00 6.71
N SER A 71 11.80 5.06 7.44
CA SER A 71 11.16 5.39 8.73
C SER A 71 9.69 5.77 8.56
N TRP A 72 9.36 6.57 7.54
CA TRP A 72 7.98 6.92 7.24
C TRP A 72 7.14 5.67 6.94
N TYR A 73 7.68 4.77 6.11
CA TYR A 73 6.98 3.54 5.73
C TYR A 73 6.71 2.64 6.94
N LEU A 74 7.69 2.49 7.85
CA LEU A 74 7.52 1.70 9.08
C LEU A 74 6.49 2.32 10.03
N ASN A 75 6.47 3.64 10.19
CA ASN A 75 5.59 4.32 11.15
C ASN A 75 4.12 4.42 10.67
N ASP A 76 3.90 4.53 9.37
CA ASP A 76 2.55 4.70 8.80
C ASP A 76 1.85 3.37 8.48
N ARG A 77 2.64 2.31 8.19
CA ARG A 77 2.10 1.07 7.59
C ARG A 77 2.26 -0.21 8.42
N ILE A 78 3.12 -0.24 9.43
CA ILE A 78 3.26 -1.37 10.38
C ILE A 78 2.66 -0.99 11.74
#